data_AF-A0A087L5X1-F1
#
_entry.id   AF-A0A087L5X1-F1
#
_cell.length_a   1.000
_cell.length_b   1.000
_cell.length_c   1.000
_cell.angle_alpha   90.00
_cell.angle_beta   90.00
_cell.angle_gamma   90.00
#
_symmetry.space_group_name_H-M   'P 1'
#
loop_
_entity.id
_entity.type
_entity.pdbx_description
1 polymer ?
#
loop_
_entity_poly.entity_id
_entity_poly.type
_entity_poly.pdbx_seq_one_letter_code
_entity_poly.pdbx_strand_id
1 'polypeptide(L)' 'MRKWIRQYKEEVSGVTPDNPALTPEQREIQSLRAQIKRLEMEKEILKQAAVLMS' A
#
# COMPACT_ATOMS: atom_id res chain seq x y z
N MET A 1 -9.93 -11.75 -18.84
CA MET A 1 -10.68 -11.04 -17.77
C MET A 1 -10.83 -11.78 -16.44
N ARG A 2 -10.63 -13.11 -16.32
CA ARG A 2 -10.88 -13.87 -15.07
C ARG A 2 -9.64 -14.29 -14.25
N LYS A 3 -8.43 -13.85 -14.66
CA LYS A 3 -7.19 -14.23 -13.97
C LYS A 3 -7.11 -13.71 -12.53
N TRP A 4 -7.53 -12.46 -12.30
CA TRP A 4 -7.47 -11.84 -10.97
C TRP A 4 -8.41 -12.52 -9.96
N ILE A 5 -9.61 -12.93 -10.39
CA ILE A 5 -10.57 -13.65 -9.54
C ILE A 5 -10.02 -15.02 -9.13
N ARG A 6 -9.34 -15.71 -10.04
CA ARG A 6 -8.71 -16.99 -9.76
C ARG A 6 -7.55 -16.84 -8.78
N GLN A 7 -6.71 -15.83 -8.98
CA GLN A 7 -5.57 -15.52 -8.12
C GLN A 7 -6.01 -15.13 -6.70
N TYR A 8 -7.05 -14.29 -6.58
CA TYR A 8 -7.67 -13.95 -5.29
C TYR A 8 -8.20 -15.18 -4.54
N LYS A 9 -8.85 -16.12 -5.24
CA LYS A 9 -9.33 -17.36 -4.63
C LYS A 9 -8.19 -18.27 -4.16
N GLU A 10 -7.11 -18.36 -4.94
CA GLU A 10 -5.91 -19.14 -4.59
C GLU A 10 -5.23 -18.56 -3.33
N GLU A 11 -5.10 -17.23 -3.24
CA GLU A 11 -4.55 -16.54 -2.05
C GLU A 11 -5.44 -16.70 -0.81
N VAL A 12 -6.77 -16.56 -0.93
CA VAL A 12 -7.73 -16.82 0.16
C VAL A 12 -7.68 -18.27 0.65
N SER A 13 -7.37 -19.21 -0.24
CA SER A 13 -7.20 -20.64 0.11
C SER A 13 -5.85 -20.96 0.74
N GLY A 14 -4.98 -19.96 0.95
CA GLY A 14 -3.65 -20.14 1.56
C GLY A 14 -2.59 -20.70 0.61
N VAL A 15 -2.89 -20.78 -0.69
CA VAL A 15 -1.93 -21.17 -1.72
C VAL A 15 -1.12 -19.93 -2.08
N THR A 16 0.09 -19.83 -1.53
CA THR A 16 1.01 -18.74 -1.87
C THR A 16 1.55 -19.00 -3.28
N PRO A 17 1.39 -18.08 -4.24
CA PRO A 17 1.98 -18.25 -5.57
C PRO A 17 3.51 -18.27 -5.46
N ASP A 18 4.15 -19.31 -6.00
CA ASP A 18 5.62 -19.50 -6.05
C ASP A 18 6.38 -18.45 -6.89
N ASN A 19 5.71 -17.38 -7.34
CA ASN A 19 6.29 -16.37 -8.22
C ASN A 19 6.57 -15.08 -7.44
N PRO A 20 7.84 -14.62 -7.33
CA PRO A 20 8.20 -13.35 -6.68
C PRO A 20 7.76 -12.11 -7.48
N ALA A 21 6.98 -12.27 -8.55
CA ALA A 21 6.35 -11.17 -9.25
C ALA A 21 5.28 -10.56 -8.35
N LEU A 22 5.63 -9.41 -7.73
CA LEU A 22 4.72 -8.57 -6.96
C LEU A 22 3.37 -8.49 -7.68
N THR A 23 2.32 -9.05 -7.06
CA THR A 23 0.99 -9.05 -7.68
C THR A 23 0.57 -7.60 -7.93
N PRO A 24 -0.26 -7.30 -8.95
CA PRO A 24 -0.71 -5.93 -9.21
C PRO A 24 -1.31 -5.27 -7.96
N GLU A 25 -2.02 -6.05 -7.14
CA GLU A 25 -2.55 -5.62 -5.84
C GLU A 25 -1.44 -5.32 -4.83
N GLN A 26 -0.41 -6.16 -4.70
CA GLN A 26 0.72 -5.87 -3.83
C GLN A 26 1.50 -4.61 -4.27
N ARG A 27 1.58 -4.34 -5.57
CA ARG A 27 2.15 -3.09 -6.11
C ARG A 27 1.31 -1.88 -5.73
N GLU A 28 -0.02 -2.01 -5.83
CA GLU A 28 -0.96 -0.97 -5.42
C GLU A 28 -0.88 -0.72 -3.91
N ILE A 29 -0.84 -1.76 -3.09
CA ILE A 29 -0.63 -1.68 -1.64
C ILE A 29 0.68 -0.95 -1.31
N GLN A 30 1.78 -1.26 -2.01
CA GLN A 30 3.05 -0.56 -1.81
C GLN A 30 2.97 0.92 -2.19
N SER A 31 2.33 1.25 -3.31
CA SER A 31 2.11 2.64 -3.74
C SER A 31 1.28 3.42 -2.72
N LEU A 32 0.18 2.83 -2.24
CA LEU A 32 -0.69 3.43 -1.23
C LEU A 32 0.05 3.64 0.09
N ARG A 33 0.83 2.65 0.55
CA ARG A 33 1.67 2.79 1.76
C ARG A 33 2.69 3.92 1.63
N ALA A 34 3.33 4.08 0.46
CA ALA A 34 4.27 5.16 0.22
C ALA A 34 3.59 6.53 0.25
N GLN A 35 2.39 6.65 -0.33
CA GLN A 35 1.60 7.88 -0.30
C GLN A 35 1.17 8.25 1.12
N ILE A 36 0.67 7.29 1.90
CA ILE A 36 0.28 7.50 3.31
C ILE A 36 1.48 8.02 4.10
N LYS A 37 2.64 7.37 3.99
CA LYS A 37 3.85 7.79 4.70
C LYS A 37 4.27 9.23 4.36
N ARG A 38 4.16 9.62 3.08
CA ARG A 38 4.44 10.99 2.65
C ARG A 38 3.46 11.99 3.28
N LEU A 39 2.17 11.69 3.22
CA LEU A 39 1.13 12.56 3.78
C LEU A 39 1.24 12.71 5.31
N GLU A 40 1.58 11.63 6.02
CA GLU A 40 1.82 11.67 7.46
C GLU A 40 3.00 12.58 7.81
N MET A 41 4.09 12.49 7.05
CA MET A 41 5.26 13.35 7.23
C MET A 41 4.93 14.83 6.97
N GLU A 42 4.21 15.13 5.88
CA GLU A 42 3.77 16.50 5.57
C GLU A 42 2.87 17.06 6.68
N LYS A 43 1.91 16.26 7.17
CA LYS A 43 1.05 16.64 8.28
C LYS A 43 1.84 16.96 9.54
N GLU A 44 2.88 16.18 9.82
CA GLU A 44 3.71 16.39 11.01
C GLU A 44 4.55 17.67 10.91
N ILE A 45 5.12 17.94 9.74
CA ILE A 45 5.82 19.21 9.46
C ILE A 45 4.87 20.40 9.66
N LEU A 46 3.63 20.31 9.13
CA LEU A 46 2.64 21.38 9.28
C LEU A 46 2.26 21.62 10.74
N LYS A 47 2.09 20.56 11.54
CA LYS A 47 1.84 20.71 12.98
C LYS A 47 3.01 21.38 13.69
N GLN A 48 4.25 20.97 13.40
CA GLN A 48 5.43 21.59 14.00
C GLN A 48 5.54 23.08 13.64
N ALA A 49 5.29 23.42 12.37
CA ALA A 49 5.26 24.82 11.94
C ALA A 49 4.15 25.62 12.62
N ALA A 50 2.96 25.04 12.79
CA ALA A 50 1.86 25.68 13.52
C ALA A 50 2.21 25.96 14.98
N VAL A 51 2.90 25.02 15.66
CA VAL A 51 3.39 25.21 17.04
C VAL A 51 4.48 26.28 17.12
N LEU A 52 5.35 26.37 16.12
CA LEU A 52 6.40 27.39 16.09
C LEU A 52 5.87 28.81 15.80
N MET A 53 4.72 28.92 15.16
CA MET A 53 4.06 30.19 14.81
C MET A 53 3.02 30.64 15.84
N SER A 54 2.70 29.82 16.83
CA SER A 54 1.82 30.15 17.96
C SER A 54 2.62 30.63 19.17
#